data_AF-A0A973DEV2-F1
#
_entry.id   AF-A0A973DEV2-F1
#
_cell.length_a   1.000
_cell.length_b   1.000
_cell.length_c   1.000
_cell.angle_alpha   90.00
_cell.angle_beta   90.00
_cell.angle_gamma   90.00
#
_symmetry.space_group_name_H-M   'P 1'
#
loop_
_entity.id
_entity.type
_entity.pdbx_description
1 polymer ?
#
loop_
_entity_poly.entity_id
_entity_poly.type
_entity_poly.pdbx_seq_one_letter_code
_entity_poly.pdbx_strand_id
1 'polypeptide(L)'
;MIKNSLMLLGMLTASYSSIAEETWRGLVVEPKNRCSSYNKKAQYPYPQSVEDEIVASMGGIVYGPYTGSYFESDTNTDIEHIVAASEGHDSGLCNASDEMRVQFATDLLNLTLAAPIVNQCNIGGKCGYDAGEWMPEKTGVGLLIECFK
;
A
#
# COMPACT_ATOMS: atom_id res chain seq x y z
N MET A 1 -16.17 25.28 70.04
CA MET A 1 -16.46 26.00 68.78
C MET A 1 -15.71 25.30 67.66
N ILE A 2 -16.47 24.80 66.69
CA ILE A 2 -16.02 24.02 65.52
C ILE A 2 -15.44 24.99 64.49
N LYS A 3 -14.29 24.65 63.89
CA LYS A 3 -13.94 25.08 62.53
C LYS A 3 -13.38 23.89 61.74
N ASN A 4 -14.30 23.20 61.08
CA ASN A 4 -14.04 22.42 59.87
C ASN A 4 -13.54 23.38 58.78
N SER A 5 -12.53 22.98 58.00
CA SER A 5 -12.59 22.99 56.53
C SER A 5 -11.22 22.58 56.00
N LEU A 6 -11.08 21.32 55.60
CA LEU A 6 -11.17 20.87 54.20
C LEU A 6 -9.83 21.09 53.46
N MET A 7 -8.94 20.08 53.57
CA MET A 7 -7.83 19.91 52.65
C MET A 7 -8.41 19.72 51.24
N LEU A 8 -8.12 20.65 50.33
CA LEU A 8 -8.38 20.48 48.91
C LEU A 8 -7.24 19.64 48.34
N LEU A 9 -7.44 18.32 48.27
CA LEU A 9 -6.57 17.43 47.50
C LEU A 9 -6.95 17.57 46.02
N GLY A 10 -6.25 18.45 45.30
CA GLY A 10 -6.40 18.57 43.86
C GLY A 10 -5.89 17.31 43.17
N MET A 11 -6.79 16.42 42.73
CA MET A 11 -6.45 15.32 41.83
C MET A 11 -6.15 15.91 40.45
N LEU A 12 -4.87 16.08 40.13
CA LEU A 12 -4.41 16.20 38.75
C LEU A 12 -4.62 14.84 38.09
N THR A 13 -5.72 14.67 37.35
CA THR A 13 -5.85 13.54 36.42
C THR A 13 -4.96 13.83 35.23
N ALA A 14 -3.72 13.32 35.27
CA ALA A 14 -2.91 13.21 34.07
C ALA A 14 -3.61 12.22 33.14
N SER A 15 -4.27 12.73 32.11
CA SER A 15 -4.78 11.91 31.02
C SER A 15 -3.58 11.34 30.28
N TYR A 16 -3.19 10.11 30.59
CA TYR A 16 -2.24 9.37 29.77
C TYR A 16 -2.96 9.03 28.47
N SER A 17 -2.68 9.79 27.40
CA SER A 17 -3.02 9.37 26.04
C SER A 17 -2.16 8.16 25.73
N SER A 18 -2.74 6.96 25.88
CA SER A 18 -2.15 5.75 25.33
C SER A 18 -2.21 5.88 23.81
N ILE A 19 -1.09 6.16 23.16
CA ILE A 19 -0.97 5.96 21.71
C ILE A 19 -0.91 4.44 21.56
N ALA A 20 -2.03 3.81 21.20
CA ALA A 20 -1.99 2.43 20.75
C ALA A 20 -1.21 2.41 19.43
N GLU A 21 -0.06 1.74 19.41
CA GLU A 21 0.70 1.48 18.20
C GLU A 21 -0.16 0.58 17.32
N GLU A 22 -0.56 1.07 16.14
CA GLU A 22 -1.39 0.31 15.22
C GLU A 22 -0.54 -0.82 14.63
N THR A 23 -1.02 -2.06 14.80
CA THR A 23 -0.33 -3.23 14.25
C THR A 23 -1.16 -3.89 13.17
N TRP A 24 -0.56 -4.15 12.02
CA TRP A 24 -1.14 -4.96 10.95
C TRP A 24 -0.36 -6.27 10.82
N ARG A 25 -1.02 -7.40 11.07
CA ARG A 25 -0.39 -8.76 11.07
C ARG A 25 0.89 -8.85 11.91
N GLY A 26 0.96 -8.12 13.02
CA GLY A 26 2.12 -8.09 13.92
C GLY A 26 3.26 -7.17 13.45
N LEU A 27 3.07 -6.42 12.36
CA LEU A 27 3.94 -5.33 11.94
C LEU A 27 3.44 -4.02 12.51
N VAL A 28 4.36 -3.17 12.97
CA VAL A 28 4.07 -1.79 13.36
C VAL A 28 3.76 -1.00 12.09
N VAL A 29 2.61 -0.34 12.06
CA VAL A 29 2.23 0.55 10.95
C VAL A 29 2.82 1.93 11.21
N GLU A 30 3.74 2.35 10.34
CA GLU A 30 4.34 3.69 10.41
C GLU A 30 3.34 4.76 9.95
N PRO A 31 3.32 5.95 10.58
CA PRO A 31 2.49 7.05 10.11
C PRO A 31 2.83 7.48 8.68
N LYS A 32 1.82 7.89 7.90
CA LYS A 32 2.03 8.49 6.58
C LYS A 32 2.90 9.75 6.70
N ASN A 33 3.86 9.90 5.80
CA ASN A 33 4.83 11.00 5.68
C ASN A 33 4.75 11.69 4.30
N ARG A 34 3.54 12.04 3.85
CA ARG A 34 3.33 12.72 2.57
C ARG A 34 3.97 14.12 2.60
N CYS A 35 4.83 14.40 1.62
CA CYS A 35 5.57 15.65 1.50
C CYS A 35 5.21 16.50 0.26
N SER A 36 4.39 15.97 -0.67
CA SER A 36 3.86 16.72 -1.80
C SER A 36 2.51 16.17 -2.26
N SER A 37 1.86 16.84 -3.21
CA SER A 37 0.69 16.25 -3.89
C SER A 37 1.13 15.10 -4.81
N TYR A 38 0.29 14.06 -4.85
CA TYR A 38 0.50 12.89 -5.69
C TYR A 38 -0.01 13.13 -7.12
N ASN A 39 0.81 12.77 -8.10
CA ASN A 39 0.45 12.72 -9.51
C ASN A 39 1.16 11.53 -10.18
N LYS A 40 0.44 10.40 -10.33
CA LYS A 40 0.97 9.15 -10.92
C LYS A 40 1.67 9.41 -12.25
N LYS A 41 1.01 10.10 -13.18
CA LYS A 41 1.51 10.28 -14.55
C LYS A 41 2.79 11.12 -14.61
N ALA A 42 2.90 12.14 -13.77
CA ALA A 42 4.04 13.04 -13.78
C ALA A 42 5.22 12.54 -12.94
N GLN A 43 4.95 11.87 -11.82
CA GLN A 43 5.96 11.51 -10.83
C GLN A 43 6.40 10.03 -10.89
N TYR A 44 5.55 9.15 -11.43
CA TYR A 44 5.78 7.70 -11.47
C TYR A 44 5.50 7.13 -12.87
N PRO A 45 6.12 7.66 -13.93
CA PRO A 45 5.92 7.13 -15.28
C PRO A 45 6.60 5.75 -15.43
N TYR A 46 5.97 4.87 -16.18
CA TYR A 46 6.57 3.64 -16.68
C TYR A 46 6.13 3.40 -18.13
N PRO A 47 6.99 2.84 -18.99
CA PRO A 47 6.64 2.52 -20.37
C PRO A 47 5.75 1.27 -20.41
N GLN A 48 4.95 1.13 -21.47
CA GLN A 48 4.12 -0.07 -21.66
C GLN A 48 4.97 -1.35 -21.78
N SER A 49 6.21 -1.25 -22.25
CA SER A 49 7.14 -2.39 -22.37
C SER A 49 7.42 -3.11 -21.05
N VAL A 50 7.13 -2.49 -19.90
CA VAL A 50 7.25 -3.18 -18.61
C VAL A 50 6.27 -4.35 -18.49
N GLU A 51 5.14 -4.33 -19.23
CA GLU A 51 4.18 -5.43 -19.27
C GLU A 51 4.82 -6.72 -19.83
N ASP A 52 5.60 -6.59 -20.91
CA ASP A 52 6.35 -7.70 -21.51
C ASP A 52 7.33 -8.31 -20.50
N GLU A 53 8.00 -7.46 -19.72
CA GLU A 53 8.96 -7.89 -18.69
C GLU A 53 8.26 -8.63 -17.53
N ILE A 54 7.07 -8.17 -17.12
CA ILE A 54 6.24 -8.84 -16.12
C ILE A 54 5.83 -10.23 -16.64
N VAL A 55 5.28 -10.33 -17.85
CA VAL A 55 4.90 -11.62 -18.45
C VAL A 55 6.10 -12.57 -18.55
N ALA A 56 7.26 -12.06 -18.97
CA ALA A 56 8.49 -12.84 -19.03
C ALA A 56 8.92 -13.37 -17.64
N SER A 57 8.83 -12.53 -16.60
CA SER A 57 9.11 -12.92 -15.21
C SER A 57 8.16 -14.01 -14.68
N MET A 58 6.94 -14.07 -15.22
CA MET A 58 5.93 -15.09 -14.93
C MET A 58 6.07 -16.35 -15.80
N GLY A 59 7.19 -16.51 -16.50
CA GLY A 59 7.45 -17.67 -17.36
C GLY A 59 6.69 -17.63 -18.69
N GLY A 60 6.33 -16.45 -19.17
CA GLY A 60 5.56 -16.27 -20.40
C GLY A 60 4.06 -16.51 -20.24
N ILE A 61 3.57 -16.55 -19.01
CA ILE A 61 2.17 -16.83 -18.68
C ILE A 61 1.49 -15.53 -18.24
N VAL A 62 0.34 -15.22 -18.84
CA VAL A 62 -0.51 -14.10 -18.41
C VAL A 62 -1.38 -14.56 -17.23
N TYR A 63 -0.88 -14.36 -16.02
CA TYR A 63 -1.52 -14.80 -14.78
C TYR A 63 -1.77 -13.62 -13.83
N GLY A 64 -3.02 -13.43 -13.42
CA GLY A 64 -3.43 -12.42 -12.44
C GLY A 64 -3.55 -13.04 -11.05
N PRO A 65 -2.59 -12.82 -10.14
CA PRO A 65 -2.50 -13.60 -8.92
C PRO A 65 -3.48 -13.14 -7.83
N TYR A 66 -4.10 -11.95 -7.94
CA TYR A 66 -5.18 -11.51 -7.06
C TYR A 66 -6.50 -12.28 -7.25
N THR A 67 -6.81 -12.72 -8.47
CA THR A 67 -8.01 -13.52 -8.76
C THR A 67 -7.70 -15.00 -8.98
N GLY A 68 -6.41 -15.34 -9.09
CA GLY A 68 -5.93 -16.66 -9.47
C GLY A 68 -6.34 -17.06 -10.89
N SER A 69 -6.50 -16.09 -11.79
CA SER A 69 -7.00 -16.29 -13.15
C SER A 69 -5.86 -16.30 -14.16
N TYR A 70 -5.98 -17.14 -15.18
CA TYR A 70 -5.17 -17.04 -16.39
C TYR A 70 -5.95 -16.26 -17.45
N PHE A 71 -5.24 -15.51 -18.27
CA PHE A 71 -5.80 -14.70 -19.35
C PHE A 71 -5.23 -15.15 -20.70
N GLU A 72 -5.99 -14.91 -21.77
CA GLU A 72 -5.56 -15.24 -23.14
C GLU A 72 -4.48 -14.27 -23.65
N SER A 73 -4.48 -13.04 -23.15
CA SER A 73 -3.59 -11.95 -23.55
C SER A 73 -3.39 -10.97 -22.38
N ASP A 74 -2.23 -10.33 -22.32
CA ASP A 74 -1.88 -9.30 -21.33
C ASP A 74 -2.78 -8.06 -21.44
N THR A 75 -3.25 -7.75 -22.65
CA THR A 75 -4.27 -6.73 -22.92
C THR A 75 -5.59 -6.90 -22.16
N ASN A 76 -5.83 -8.08 -21.58
CA ASN A 76 -6.99 -8.37 -20.72
C ASN A 76 -6.72 -8.11 -19.23
N THR A 77 -5.53 -7.62 -18.91
CA THR A 77 -5.06 -7.34 -17.55
C THR A 77 -4.69 -5.87 -17.41
N ASP A 78 -4.52 -5.43 -16.16
CA ASP A 78 -3.86 -4.17 -15.84
C ASP A 78 -2.51 -4.49 -15.17
N ILE A 79 -1.48 -3.67 -15.43
CA ILE A 79 -0.27 -3.64 -14.60
C ILE A 79 -0.67 -3.13 -13.21
N GLU A 80 -0.28 -3.87 -12.18
CA GLU A 80 -0.51 -3.49 -10.80
C GLU A 80 0.77 -3.41 -9.97
N HIS A 81 0.82 -2.38 -9.14
CA HIS A 81 1.81 -2.20 -8.09
C HIS A 81 1.36 -2.90 -6.80
N ILE A 82 2.06 -3.96 -6.38
CA ILE A 82 1.77 -4.67 -5.13
C ILE A 82 1.71 -3.68 -3.95
N VAL A 83 2.76 -2.86 -3.81
CA VAL A 83 2.76 -1.64 -3.01
C VAL A 83 2.45 -0.47 -3.95
N ALA A 84 1.25 0.11 -3.79
CA ALA A 84 0.79 1.17 -4.68
C ALA A 84 1.74 2.38 -4.67
N ALA A 85 1.95 3.00 -5.84
CA ALA A 85 2.75 4.22 -5.95
C ALA A 85 2.20 5.38 -5.11
N SER A 86 0.87 5.45 -4.89
CA SER A 86 0.26 6.39 -3.95
C SER A 86 0.72 6.15 -2.51
N GLU A 87 0.80 4.90 -2.06
CA GLU A 87 1.23 4.57 -0.71
C GLU A 87 2.74 4.76 -0.52
N GLY A 88 3.55 4.43 -1.53
CA GLY A 88 4.96 4.81 -1.54
C GLY A 88 5.15 6.32 -1.43
N HIS A 89 4.38 7.10 -2.20
CA HIS A 89 4.38 8.57 -2.14
C HIS A 89 4.01 9.08 -0.75
N ASP A 90 2.96 8.50 -0.17
CA ASP A 90 2.46 8.83 1.16
C ASP A 90 3.43 8.41 2.26
N SER A 91 4.28 7.43 2.01
CA SER A 91 5.33 6.97 2.94
C SER A 91 6.64 7.75 2.82
N GLY A 92 6.68 8.81 1.99
CA GLY A 92 7.82 9.72 1.89
C GLY A 92 8.62 9.63 0.58
N LEU A 93 8.24 8.74 -0.35
CA LEU A 93 8.89 8.63 -1.67
C LEU A 93 8.70 9.90 -2.52
N CYS A 94 7.76 10.77 -2.14
CA CYS A 94 7.62 12.12 -2.66
C CYS A 94 8.89 12.98 -2.53
N ASN A 95 9.77 12.69 -1.56
CA ASN A 95 11.02 13.42 -1.32
C ASN A 95 12.23 12.77 -2.03
N ALA A 96 12.03 11.61 -2.65
CA ALA A 96 13.06 10.93 -3.43
C ALA A 96 13.27 11.62 -4.79
N SER A 97 14.40 11.31 -5.44
CA SER A 97 14.67 11.82 -6.78
C SER A 97 13.68 11.25 -7.80
N ASP A 98 13.57 11.90 -8.96
CA ASP A 98 12.73 11.41 -10.06
C ASP A 98 13.14 10.01 -10.51
N GLU A 99 14.45 9.73 -10.56
CA GLU A 99 14.99 8.42 -10.93
C GLU A 99 14.55 7.34 -9.94
N MET A 100 14.57 7.63 -8.64
CA MET A 100 14.13 6.67 -7.61
C MET A 100 12.64 6.39 -7.71
N ARG A 101 11.83 7.41 -8.02
CA ARG A 101 10.38 7.22 -8.23
C ARG A 101 10.08 6.39 -9.46
N VAL A 102 10.83 6.59 -10.55
CA VAL A 102 10.74 5.75 -11.75
C VAL A 102 11.17 4.33 -11.43
N GLN A 103 12.29 4.14 -10.73
CA GLN A 103 12.75 2.82 -10.30
C GLN A 103 11.69 2.07 -9.49
N PHE A 104 11.06 2.74 -8.51
CA PHE A 104 9.95 2.16 -7.74
C PHE A 104 8.75 1.80 -8.64
N ALA A 105 8.43 2.66 -9.61
CA ALA A 105 7.30 2.45 -10.52
C ALA A 105 7.54 1.31 -11.52
N THR A 106 8.79 0.97 -11.81
CA THR A 106 9.19 -0.08 -12.78
C THR A 106 9.79 -1.32 -12.12
N ASP A 107 9.82 -1.39 -10.79
CA ASP A 107 10.41 -2.53 -10.08
C ASP A 107 9.58 -3.80 -10.31
N LEU A 108 10.15 -4.78 -11.02
CA LEU A 108 9.49 -6.05 -11.30
C LEU A 108 9.12 -6.84 -10.04
N LEU A 109 9.79 -6.61 -8.90
CA LEU A 109 9.39 -7.22 -7.63
C LEU A 109 8.12 -6.59 -7.06
N ASN A 110 7.86 -5.32 -7.39
CA ASN A 110 6.67 -4.60 -6.98
C ASN A 110 5.55 -4.64 -8.03
N LEU A 111 5.77 -5.28 -9.18
CA LEU A 111 4.83 -5.32 -10.28
C LEU A 111 4.23 -6.71 -10.51
N THR A 112 2.96 -6.73 -10.88
CA THR A 112 2.22 -7.94 -11.27
C THR A 112 1.16 -7.59 -12.31
N LEU A 113 0.58 -8.59 -12.96
CA LEU A 113 -0.68 -8.42 -13.70
C LEU A 113 -1.87 -8.59 -12.75
N ALA A 114 -2.95 -7.86 -12.98
CA ALA A 114 -4.18 -7.99 -12.21
C ALA A 114 -5.40 -7.97 -13.13
N ALA A 115 -6.47 -8.67 -12.72
CA ALA A 115 -7.74 -8.55 -13.40
C ALA A 115 -8.27 -7.11 -13.22
N PRO A 116 -8.72 -6.42 -14.29
CA PRO A 116 -9.16 -5.03 -14.19
C PRO A 116 -10.23 -4.79 -13.10
N ILE A 117 -11.12 -5.77 -12.91
CA ILE A 117 -12.21 -5.72 -11.94
C ILE A 117 -11.74 -5.60 -10.48
N VAL A 118 -10.57 -6.14 -10.13
CA VAL A 118 -10.00 -6.04 -8.77
C VAL A 118 -8.93 -4.97 -8.65
N ASN A 119 -8.40 -4.47 -9.78
CA ASN A 119 -7.33 -3.49 -9.77
C ASN A 119 -7.83 -2.05 -9.71
N GLN A 120 -8.85 -1.76 -10.52
CA GLN A 120 -9.34 -0.41 -10.74
C GLN A 120 -10.09 0.16 -9.51
N CYS A 121 -10.28 1.48 -9.51
CA CYS A 121 -11.02 2.22 -8.48
C CYS A 121 -12.54 2.02 -8.57
N ASN A 122 -12.98 0.77 -8.46
CA ASN A 122 -14.37 0.36 -8.41
C ASN A 122 -14.68 -0.25 -7.03
N ILE A 123 -15.96 -0.55 -6.77
CA ILE A 123 -16.38 -1.20 -5.53
C ILE A 123 -15.64 -2.55 -5.39
N GLY A 124 -14.85 -2.68 -4.31
CA GLY A 124 -14.07 -3.88 -4.00
C GLY A 124 -12.70 -3.98 -4.70
N GLY A 125 -12.34 -3.00 -5.54
CA GLY A 125 -11.02 -2.94 -6.17
C GLY A 125 -9.96 -2.30 -5.27
N LYS A 126 -8.67 -2.55 -5.59
CA LYS A 126 -7.53 -2.08 -4.80
C LYS A 126 -7.38 -0.56 -4.81
N CYS A 127 -7.60 0.12 -5.94
CA CYS A 127 -7.64 1.60 -6.03
C CYS A 127 -6.42 2.37 -5.46
N GLY A 128 -5.31 1.71 -5.17
CA GLY A 128 -4.17 2.30 -4.48
C GLY A 128 -4.15 2.17 -2.96
N TYR A 129 -5.09 1.43 -2.37
CA TYR A 129 -5.10 1.06 -0.96
C TYR A 129 -3.87 0.23 -0.58
N ASP A 130 -3.47 0.36 0.68
CA ASP A 130 -2.48 -0.52 1.30
C ASP A 130 -3.10 -1.86 1.73
N ALA A 131 -2.27 -2.74 2.30
CA ALA A 131 -2.67 -4.07 2.73
C ALA A 131 -3.56 -4.08 4.00
N GLY A 132 -3.58 -2.98 4.75
CA GLY A 132 -4.50 -2.74 5.87
C GLY A 132 -5.90 -2.43 5.40
N GLU A 133 -6.02 -1.71 4.28
CA GLU A 133 -7.29 -1.27 3.70
C GLU A 133 -7.85 -2.26 2.67
N TRP A 134 -7.01 -2.98 1.94
CA TRP A 134 -7.42 -3.91 0.90
C TRP A 134 -6.52 -5.15 0.79
N MET A 135 -7.13 -6.32 0.64
CA MET A 135 -6.43 -7.57 0.35
C MET A 135 -7.21 -8.38 -0.68
N PRO A 136 -6.54 -9.13 -1.58
CA PRO A 136 -7.22 -9.99 -2.53
C PRO A 136 -7.90 -11.16 -1.80
N GLU A 137 -9.11 -11.52 -2.25
CA GLU A 137 -9.86 -12.65 -1.68
C GLU A 137 -9.15 -13.99 -1.87
N LYS A 138 -8.37 -14.13 -2.96
CA LYS A 138 -7.58 -15.33 -3.26
C LYS A 138 -6.10 -15.07 -3.01
N THR A 139 -5.49 -15.99 -2.27
CA THR A 139 -4.23 -15.79 -1.53
C THR A 139 -2.95 -16.10 -2.32
N GLY A 140 -2.97 -16.06 -3.65
CA GLY A 140 -1.73 -16.20 -4.43
C GLY A 140 -0.69 -15.11 -4.13
N VAL A 141 -1.14 -13.86 -3.97
CA VAL A 141 -0.29 -12.68 -3.64
C VAL A 141 -0.31 -12.33 -2.16
N GLY A 142 -1.24 -12.88 -1.38
CA GLY A 142 -1.24 -12.69 0.07
C GLY A 142 0.10 -13.09 0.72
N LEU A 143 0.79 -14.08 0.14
CA LEU A 143 2.15 -14.47 0.53
C LEU A 143 3.25 -13.48 0.09
N LEU A 144 3.10 -12.82 -1.07
CA LEU A 144 4.12 -11.88 -1.57
C LEU A 144 4.11 -10.56 -0.77
N ILE A 145 2.93 -10.11 -0.34
CA ILE A 145 2.80 -8.95 0.57
C ILE A 145 3.44 -9.25 1.94
N GLU A 146 3.45 -10.51 2.38
CA GLU A 146 4.16 -10.94 3.60
C GLU A 146 5.69 -11.06 3.42
N CYS A 147 6.20 -11.02 2.18
CA CYS A 147 7.62 -11.22 1.86
C CYS A 147 8.44 -9.93 1.72
N PHE A 148 7.85 -8.73 1.73
CA PHE A 148 8.61 -7.48 1.79
C PHE A 148 9.08 -7.18 3.24
N LYS A 149 9.95 -8.05 3.75
CA LYS A 149 10.78 -7.85 4.95
C LYS A 149 12.23 -7.61 4.57
#